data_AF-A0A2H5W633-F1
#
_entry.id   AF-A0A2H5W633-F1
#
_cell.length_a   1.000
_cell.length_b   1.000
_cell.length_c   1.000
_cell.angle_alpha   90.00
_cell.angle_beta   90.00
_cell.angle_gamma   90.00
#
_symmetry.space_group_name_H-M   'P 1'
#
loop_
_entity.id
_entity.type
_entity.pdbx_description
1 polymer ?
#
loop_
_entity_poly.entity_id
_entity_poly.type
_entity_poly.pdbx_seq_one_letter_code
_entity_poly.pdbx_strand_id
1 'polypeptide(L)'
;MVRTLWIEVGKALYLFGGLMGLAAILTWLERKQSALMQDRVGANRARIFGLRLLGLPHIITDAVKLLTKEDFVPAGVPAWLHAMAPWVTLTVACLPAAAVPFGHVLYWGGQAIELQLMDMQVGLVYALAIASMAIYGVILAGWVTRNKWAVLGSLRAAAQLIGFGVVLGISLIGPVLLYGTLNLQEMVRWQDATVLGGWLPRWGIFFQPLAFLIFLTVGIAETKRIPFDLPEGESEIIGYFLEYSGMKFGAFFLADFIETVVVAMLTVTVFLGGWSVPYLSADQGGFVWPWGAHTAVPPVGVTLLQMAAFWVKVFAVCWFLLLIRWTLPRFRIDQAVRLGWQYLLPLSVLNTFGTAAVLLIRQ
;
A
#
# COMPACT_ATOMS: atom_id res chain seq x y z
N MET A 1 -14.35 29.16 -1.36
CA MET A 1 -13.44 28.67 -2.43
C MET A 1 -11.98 28.63 -1.96
N VAL A 2 -11.34 29.75 -1.64
CA VAL A 2 -9.91 29.77 -1.22
C VAL A 2 -9.63 28.94 0.06
N ARG A 3 -10.45 29.08 1.10
CA ARG A 3 -10.30 28.29 2.34
C ARG A 3 -10.44 26.78 2.12
N THR A 4 -11.37 26.37 1.25
CA THR A 4 -11.58 24.96 0.86
C THR A 4 -10.36 24.42 0.11
N LEU A 5 -9.79 25.19 -0.82
CA LEU A 5 -8.58 24.79 -1.55
C LEU A 5 -7.40 24.56 -0.60
N TRP A 6 -7.18 25.44 0.38
CA TRP A 6 -6.11 25.27 1.36
C TRP A 6 -6.28 24.03 2.24
N ILE A 7 -7.52 23.69 2.59
CA ILE A 7 -7.82 22.45 3.33
C ILE A 7 -7.44 21.23 2.48
N GLU A 8 -7.84 21.19 1.20
CA GLU A 8 -7.50 20.07 0.31
C GLU A 8 -5.98 19.98 0.05
N VAL A 9 -5.29 21.11 -0.14
CA VAL A 9 -3.82 21.14 -0.23
C VAL A 9 -3.19 20.61 1.07
N GLY A 10 -3.72 20.99 2.23
CA GLY A 10 -3.26 20.51 3.53
C GLY A 10 -3.41 18.98 3.66
N LYS A 11 -4.56 18.43 3.27
CA LYS A 11 -4.79 16.98 3.24
C LYS A 11 -3.84 16.28 2.26
N ALA A 12 -3.65 16.84 1.07
CA ALA A 12 -2.76 16.30 0.06
C ALA A 12 -1.30 16.25 0.56
N LEU A 13 -0.82 17.34 1.18
CA LEU A 13 0.51 17.40 1.76
C LEU A 13 0.67 16.43 2.93
N TYR A 14 -0.34 16.29 3.79
CA TYR A 14 -0.33 15.32 4.89
C TYR A 14 -0.24 13.89 4.37
N LEU A 15 -1.11 13.52 3.43
CA LEU A 15 -1.16 12.18 2.86
C LEU A 15 0.11 11.86 2.08
N PHE A 16 0.55 12.77 1.20
CA PHE A 16 1.77 12.62 0.43
C PHE A 16 3.01 12.56 1.32
N GLY A 17 3.08 13.42 2.34
CA GLY A 17 4.16 13.41 3.33
C GLY A 17 4.20 12.12 4.15
N GLY A 18 3.04 11.59 4.56
CA GLY A 18 2.93 10.30 5.23
C GLY A 18 3.34 9.13 4.33
N LEU A 19 2.88 9.13 3.07
CA LEU A 19 3.20 8.12 2.07
C LEU A 19 4.71 8.08 1.75
N MET A 20 5.29 9.22 1.38
CA MET A 20 6.73 9.34 1.09
C MET A 20 7.57 9.08 2.34
N GLY A 21 7.15 9.61 3.49
CA GLY A 21 7.86 9.44 4.75
C GLY A 21 7.90 7.98 5.17
N LEU A 22 6.76 7.27 5.08
CA LEU A 22 6.71 5.85 5.38
C LEU A 22 7.52 5.04 4.37
N ALA A 23 7.38 5.28 3.06
CA ALA A 23 8.17 4.61 2.03
C ALA A 23 9.69 4.78 2.28
N ALA A 24 10.13 5.97 2.65
CA ALA A 24 11.51 6.25 3.02
C ALA A 24 11.94 5.48 4.29
N ILE A 25 11.10 5.44 5.33
CA ILE A 25 11.33 4.64 6.55
C ILE A 25 11.45 3.15 6.21
N LEU A 26 10.63 2.63 5.29
CA LEU A 26 10.68 1.23 4.89
C LEU A 26 12.04 0.85 4.29
N THR A 27 12.73 1.76 3.58
CA THR A 27 14.09 1.50 3.08
C THR A 27 15.10 1.23 4.20
N TRP A 28 14.98 1.96 5.32
CA TRP A 28 15.81 1.76 6.51
C TRP A 28 15.37 0.51 7.27
N LEU A 29 14.06 0.31 7.40
CA LEU A 29 13.44 -0.81 8.11
C LEU A 29 13.88 -2.14 7.51
N GLU A 30 13.82 -2.26 6.19
CA GLU A 30 14.24 -3.44 5.46
C GLU A 30 15.71 -3.81 5.73
N ARG A 31 16.60 -2.81 5.77
CA ARG A 31 18.03 -3.02 6.10
C ARG A 31 18.25 -3.48 7.55
N LYS A 32 17.39 -3.06 8.48
CA LYS A 32 17.47 -3.47 9.89
C LYS A 32 16.87 -4.85 10.11
N GLN A 33 15.71 -5.09 9.53
CA GLN A 33 14.98 -6.35 9.67
C GLN A 33 15.76 -7.50 9.03
N SER A 34 16.29 -7.31 7.81
CA SER A 34 17.15 -8.29 7.15
C SER A 34 18.40 -8.62 7.95
N ALA A 35 19.06 -7.59 8.50
CA ALA A 35 20.25 -7.77 9.30
C ALA A 35 19.96 -8.54 10.60
N LEU A 36 18.85 -8.22 11.28
CA LEU A 36 18.41 -8.94 12.47
C LEU A 36 18.14 -10.42 12.19
N MET A 37 17.47 -10.75 11.08
CA MET A 37 17.23 -12.14 10.68
C MET A 37 18.51 -12.91 10.33
N GLN A 38 19.52 -12.21 9.85
CA GLN A 38 20.83 -12.76 9.47
C GLN A 38 21.85 -12.71 10.61
N ASP A 39 21.43 -12.38 11.83
CA ASP A 39 22.28 -12.20 13.01
C ASP A 39 23.49 -11.26 12.76
N ARG A 40 23.23 -10.13 12.09
CA ARG A 40 24.23 -9.08 11.84
C ARG A 40 23.68 -7.69 12.14
N VAL A 41 24.60 -6.73 12.34
CA VAL A 41 24.22 -5.35 12.62
C VAL A 41 23.85 -4.62 11.32
N GLY A 42 22.59 -4.20 11.21
CA GLY A 42 22.11 -3.40 10.07
C GLY A 42 22.65 -1.96 10.06
N ALA A 43 22.16 -1.13 9.14
CA ALA A 43 22.63 0.23 8.89
C ALA A 43 22.85 1.04 10.20
N ASN A 44 24.10 1.35 10.53
CA ASN A 44 24.47 2.04 11.77
C ASN A 44 25.72 2.92 11.58
N ARG A 45 26.03 3.45 10.40
CA ARG A 45 27.30 4.19 10.19
C ARG A 45 27.13 5.66 9.84
N ALA A 46 26.05 6.04 9.15
CA ALA A 46 25.80 7.44 8.82
C ALA A 46 25.56 8.27 10.08
N ARG A 47 26.25 9.41 10.17
CA ARG A 47 26.12 10.40 11.23
C ARG A 47 26.00 11.78 10.58
N ILE A 48 24.86 12.44 10.75
CA ILE A 48 24.62 13.79 10.25
C ILE A 48 24.49 14.71 11.47
N PHE A 49 25.24 15.82 11.49
CA PHE A 49 25.28 16.77 12.62
C PHE A 49 25.52 16.11 14.00
N GLY A 50 26.32 15.04 14.04
CA GLY A 50 26.59 14.34 15.30
C GLY A 50 25.51 13.34 15.74
N LEU A 51 24.37 13.25 15.05
CA LEU A 51 23.27 12.33 15.35
C LEU A 51 23.39 11.04 14.52
N ARG A 52 23.40 9.89 15.19
CA ARG A 52 23.46 8.55 14.58
C ARG A 52 22.12 7.82 14.54
N LEU A 53 21.11 8.28 15.31
CA LEU A 53 19.70 7.81 15.38
C LEU A 53 19.43 6.43 14.73
N LEU A 54 20.05 5.35 15.25
CA LEU A 54 19.92 3.97 14.74
C LEU A 54 20.15 3.79 13.22
N GLY A 55 20.83 4.72 12.55
CA GLY A 55 21.07 4.72 11.11
C GLY A 55 19.99 5.40 10.27
N LEU A 56 18.98 6.06 10.86
CA LEU A 56 18.00 6.87 10.11
C LEU A 56 18.63 7.93 9.17
N PRO A 57 19.79 8.55 9.49
CA PRO A 57 20.44 9.47 8.56
C PRO A 57 20.80 8.86 7.20
N HIS A 58 20.86 7.52 7.08
CA HIS A 58 21.11 6.85 5.80
C HIS A 58 20.06 7.19 4.72
N ILE A 59 18.80 7.43 5.12
CA ILE A 59 17.73 7.81 4.20
C ILE A 59 18.10 9.10 3.46
N ILE A 60 18.57 10.11 4.21
CA ILE A 60 18.97 11.40 3.65
C ILE A 60 20.22 11.24 2.78
N THR A 61 21.22 10.47 3.23
CA THR A 61 22.45 10.27 2.43
C THR A 61 22.17 9.56 1.12
N ASP A 62 21.26 8.59 1.11
CA ASP A 62 20.88 7.86 -0.10
C ASP A 62 20.10 8.76 -1.05
N ALA A 63 19.19 9.59 -0.54
CA ALA A 63 18.48 10.58 -1.35
C ALA A 63 19.44 11.61 -1.98
N VAL A 64 20.36 12.18 -1.19
CA VAL A 64 21.39 13.10 -1.68
C VAL A 64 22.25 12.44 -2.75
N LYS A 65 22.70 11.19 -2.52
CA LYS A 65 23.47 10.42 -3.50
C LYS A 65 22.68 10.22 -4.80
N LEU A 66 21.41 9.82 -4.74
CA LEU A 66 20.61 9.58 -5.94
C LEU A 66 20.36 10.88 -6.72
N LEU A 67 20.21 12.02 -6.02
CA LEU A 67 20.05 13.34 -6.63
C LEU A 67 21.33 13.86 -7.32
N THR A 68 22.50 13.61 -6.73
CA THR A 68 23.78 14.13 -7.26
C THR A 68 24.49 13.16 -8.20
N LYS A 69 24.06 11.89 -8.22
CA LYS A 69 24.63 10.88 -9.11
C LYS A 69 24.30 11.21 -10.57
N GLU A 70 25.28 10.97 -11.43
CA GLU A 70 25.18 11.16 -12.87
C GLU A 70 23.94 10.49 -13.46
N ASP A 71 23.15 11.28 -14.18
CA ASP A 71 21.97 10.82 -14.90
C ASP A 71 22.37 10.37 -16.32
N PHE A 72 22.48 9.06 -16.49
CA PHE A 72 22.83 8.43 -17.75
C PHE A 72 21.60 8.15 -18.61
N VAL A 73 21.73 8.34 -19.93
CA VAL A 73 20.72 7.98 -20.93
C VAL A 73 21.40 7.20 -22.05
N PRO A 74 20.93 5.99 -22.40
CA PRO A 74 21.51 5.20 -23.49
C PRO A 74 21.47 5.91 -24.85
N ALA A 75 22.49 5.68 -25.67
CA ALA A 75 22.57 6.25 -27.02
C ALA A 75 21.43 5.74 -27.91
N GLY A 76 20.84 6.64 -28.72
CA GLY A 76 19.74 6.31 -29.62
C GLY A 76 18.36 6.25 -28.97
N VAL A 77 18.25 6.54 -27.67
CA VAL A 77 16.98 6.64 -26.95
C VAL A 77 16.63 8.10 -26.70
N PRO A 78 15.39 8.56 -27.00
CA PRO A 78 15.00 9.92 -26.67
C PRO A 78 14.94 10.13 -25.15
N ALA A 79 15.70 11.11 -24.66
CA ALA A 79 15.87 11.36 -23.22
C ALA A 79 14.55 11.63 -22.48
N TRP A 80 13.59 12.31 -23.14
CA TRP A 80 12.28 12.58 -22.56
C TRP A 80 11.48 11.29 -22.30
N LEU A 81 11.50 10.34 -23.24
CA LEU A 81 10.78 9.08 -23.11
C LEU A 81 11.42 8.19 -22.04
N HIS A 82 12.76 8.19 -21.98
CA HIS A 82 13.50 7.50 -20.92
C HIS A 82 13.12 8.09 -19.55
N ALA A 83 13.08 9.42 -19.42
CA ALA A 83 12.69 10.08 -18.18
C ALA A 83 11.21 9.87 -17.82
N MET A 84 10.30 9.73 -18.78
CA MET A 84 8.87 9.56 -18.51
C MET A 84 8.54 8.24 -17.79
N ALA A 85 9.19 7.13 -18.13
CA ALA A 85 8.89 5.82 -17.53
C ALA A 85 8.92 5.81 -15.98
N PRO A 86 9.99 6.29 -15.30
CA PRO A 86 10.02 6.35 -13.84
C PRO A 86 8.99 7.33 -13.27
N TRP A 87 8.77 8.48 -13.90
CA TRP A 87 7.81 9.47 -13.40
C TRP A 87 6.36 9.00 -13.52
N VAL A 88 6.02 8.31 -14.61
CA VAL A 88 4.70 7.67 -14.77
C VAL A 88 4.51 6.61 -13.70
N THR A 89 5.51 5.75 -13.48
CA THR A 89 5.45 4.68 -12.47
C THR A 89 5.26 5.26 -11.07
N LEU A 90 6.04 6.28 -10.69
CA LEU A 90 5.94 6.95 -9.41
C LEU A 90 4.58 7.63 -9.21
N THR A 91 4.07 8.32 -10.25
CA THR A 91 2.79 9.01 -10.20
C THR A 91 1.65 8.00 -9.99
N VAL A 92 1.64 6.93 -10.78
CA VAL A 92 0.63 5.88 -10.69
C VAL A 92 0.69 5.15 -9.34
N ALA A 93 1.88 4.96 -8.76
CA ALA A 93 2.00 4.39 -7.42
C ALA A 93 1.38 5.27 -6.33
N CYS A 94 1.42 6.61 -6.46
CA CYS A 94 0.92 7.53 -5.44
C CYS A 94 -0.60 7.74 -5.50
N LEU A 95 -1.18 7.79 -6.70
CA LEU A 95 -2.56 8.19 -6.93
C LEU A 95 -3.62 7.33 -6.20
N PRO A 96 -3.50 5.99 -6.06
CA PRO A 96 -4.49 5.17 -5.36
C PRO A 96 -4.69 5.59 -3.90
N ALA A 97 -3.64 6.13 -3.24
CA ALA A 97 -3.71 6.59 -1.87
C ALA A 97 -4.74 7.73 -1.68
N ALA A 98 -5.02 8.52 -2.73
CA ALA A 98 -5.96 9.64 -2.66
C ALA A 98 -7.39 9.22 -2.30
N ALA A 99 -7.80 8.00 -2.68
CA ALA A 99 -9.11 7.47 -2.34
C ALA A 99 -9.19 6.89 -0.93
N VAL A 100 -8.05 6.64 -0.27
CA VAL A 100 -8.03 5.97 1.03
C VAL A 100 -8.29 6.98 2.16
N PRO A 101 -9.28 6.73 3.04
CA PRO A 101 -9.52 7.57 4.19
C PRO A 101 -8.49 7.31 5.29
N PHE A 102 -8.00 8.37 5.91
CA PHE A 102 -7.03 8.32 7.00
C PHE A 102 -7.60 8.84 8.33
N GLY A 103 -8.89 9.19 8.38
CA GLY A 103 -9.60 9.54 9.61
C GLY A 103 -11.09 9.72 9.38
N HIS A 104 -11.83 9.95 10.47
CA HIS A 104 -13.23 10.36 10.41
C HIS A 104 -13.36 11.85 10.02
N VAL A 105 -14.44 12.50 10.44
CA VAL A 105 -14.70 13.92 10.27
C VAL A 105 -13.99 14.72 11.37
N LEU A 106 -13.09 15.62 10.97
CA LEU A 106 -12.48 16.60 11.86
C LEU A 106 -13.38 17.85 11.93
N TYR A 107 -13.94 18.12 13.10
CA TYR A 107 -14.65 19.37 13.36
C TYR A 107 -13.66 20.45 13.81
N TRP A 108 -13.32 21.39 12.92
CA TRP A 108 -12.42 22.50 13.24
C TRP A 108 -13.01 23.84 12.82
N GLY A 109 -13.13 24.77 13.78
CA GLY A 109 -13.61 26.13 13.52
C GLY A 109 -15.01 26.17 12.88
N GLY A 110 -15.92 25.31 13.34
CA GLY A 110 -17.31 25.21 12.85
C GLY A 110 -17.49 24.50 11.50
N GLN A 111 -16.42 23.92 10.93
CA GLN A 111 -16.47 23.17 9.68
C GLN A 111 -16.18 21.69 9.91
N ALA A 112 -16.97 20.83 9.25
CA ALA A 112 -16.73 19.41 9.13
C ALA A 112 -15.73 19.16 7.99
N ILE A 113 -14.55 18.62 8.30
CA ILE A 113 -13.51 18.30 7.32
C ILE A 113 -13.38 16.78 7.29
N GLU A 114 -13.79 16.16 6.19
CA GLU A 114 -13.59 14.72 6.00
C GLU A 114 -12.11 14.42 5.70
N LEU A 115 -11.52 13.48 6.44
CA LEU A 115 -10.10 13.12 6.33
C LEU A 115 -9.87 12.07 5.24
N GLN A 116 -10.25 12.45 4.03
CA GLN A 116 -10.03 11.76 2.77
C GLN A 116 -9.78 12.82 1.69
N LEU A 117 -8.86 12.55 0.77
CA LEU A 117 -8.50 13.52 -0.27
C LEU A 117 -9.53 13.54 -1.40
N MET A 118 -9.95 12.36 -1.87
CA MET A 118 -11.01 12.22 -2.87
C MET A 118 -12.05 11.25 -2.36
N ASP A 119 -13.17 11.80 -1.89
CA ASP A 119 -14.37 10.99 -1.63
C ASP A 119 -15.07 10.66 -2.95
N MET A 120 -15.14 9.36 -3.25
CA MET A 120 -15.74 8.84 -4.48
C MET A 120 -16.63 7.66 -4.14
N GLN A 121 -17.83 7.63 -4.72
CA GLN A 121 -18.75 6.47 -4.60
C GLN A 121 -18.11 5.17 -5.09
N VAL A 122 -17.19 5.25 -6.07
CA VAL A 122 -16.45 4.12 -6.64
C VAL A 122 -14.96 4.14 -6.24
N GLY A 123 -14.66 4.59 -5.02
CA GLY A 123 -13.28 4.76 -4.54
C GLY A 123 -12.42 3.50 -4.60
N LEU A 124 -12.99 2.32 -4.29
CA LEU A 124 -12.26 1.05 -4.41
C LEU A 124 -11.90 0.74 -5.87
N VAL A 125 -12.85 0.88 -6.79
CA VAL A 125 -12.62 0.62 -8.23
C VAL A 125 -11.60 1.59 -8.80
N TYR A 126 -11.64 2.86 -8.39
CA TYR A 126 -10.62 3.85 -8.74
C TYR A 126 -9.22 3.39 -8.31
N ALA A 127 -9.04 2.97 -7.05
CA ALA A 127 -7.75 2.54 -6.54
C ALA A 127 -7.20 1.33 -7.33
N LEU A 128 -8.06 0.36 -7.66
CA LEU A 128 -7.71 -0.82 -8.45
C LEU A 128 -7.37 -0.48 -9.90
N ALA A 129 -8.14 0.41 -10.53
CA ALA A 129 -7.93 0.83 -11.90
C ALA A 129 -6.59 1.56 -12.06
N ILE A 130 -6.28 2.47 -11.14
CA ILE A 130 -5.00 3.19 -11.14
C ILE A 130 -3.84 2.25 -10.80
N ALA A 131 -3.97 1.36 -9.81
CA ALA A 131 -2.93 0.37 -9.51
C ALA A 131 -2.59 -0.49 -10.74
N SER A 132 -3.60 -0.89 -11.52
CA SER A 132 -3.41 -1.64 -12.77
C SER A 132 -2.66 -0.85 -13.85
N MET A 133 -2.63 0.49 -13.78
CA MET A 133 -1.85 1.30 -14.73
C MET A 133 -0.34 1.23 -14.48
N ALA A 134 0.12 0.71 -13.33
CA ALA A 134 1.54 0.59 -13.01
C ALA A 134 2.28 -0.30 -14.03
N ILE A 135 1.56 -1.25 -14.64
CA ILE A 135 2.04 -2.14 -15.70
C ILE A 135 2.62 -1.34 -16.88
N TYR A 136 2.00 -0.22 -17.26
CA TYR A 136 2.47 0.60 -18.38
C TYR A 136 3.83 1.25 -18.08
N GLY A 137 4.05 1.68 -16.84
CA GLY A 137 5.32 2.23 -16.41
C GLY A 137 6.47 1.22 -16.52
N VAL A 138 6.20 -0.02 -16.10
CA VAL A 138 7.15 -1.14 -16.16
C VAL A 138 7.48 -1.54 -17.61
N ILE A 139 6.47 -1.68 -18.47
CA ILE A 139 6.68 -2.03 -19.89
C ILE A 139 7.46 -0.92 -20.59
N LEU A 140 7.07 0.34 -20.37
CA LEU A 140 7.74 1.49 -20.96
C LEU A 140 9.21 1.54 -20.53
N ALA A 141 9.52 1.29 -19.26
CA ALA A 141 10.89 1.25 -18.75
C ALA A 141 11.76 0.23 -19.48
N GLY A 142 11.27 -1.01 -19.64
CA GLY A 142 12.04 -2.04 -20.35
C GLY A 142 12.13 -1.80 -21.85
N TRP A 143 11.08 -1.28 -22.49
CA TRP A 143 11.05 -1.08 -23.94
C TRP A 143 11.95 0.07 -24.40
N VAL A 144 11.95 1.18 -23.67
CA VAL A 144 12.65 2.41 -24.05
C VAL A 144 14.17 2.24 -24.03
N THR A 145 14.68 1.37 -23.17
CA THR A 145 16.12 1.16 -22.96
C THR A 145 16.83 0.40 -24.08
N ARG A 146 16.09 -0.15 -25.06
CA ARG A 146 16.61 -0.90 -26.22
C ARG A 146 17.53 -2.08 -25.87
N ASN A 147 17.49 -2.54 -24.62
CA ASN A 147 18.21 -3.73 -24.16
C ASN A 147 17.26 -4.93 -24.14
N LYS A 148 17.58 -5.98 -24.91
CA LYS A 148 16.75 -7.19 -25.01
C LYS A 148 16.48 -7.82 -23.63
N TRP A 149 17.44 -7.74 -22.71
CA TRP A 149 17.29 -8.28 -21.36
C TRP A 149 16.32 -7.46 -20.52
N ALA A 150 16.39 -6.13 -20.59
CA ALA A 150 15.46 -5.24 -19.90
C ALA A 150 14.02 -5.40 -20.42
N VAL A 151 13.86 -5.62 -21.74
CA VAL A 151 12.56 -5.93 -22.37
C VAL A 151 12.02 -7.28 -21.87
N LEU A 152 12.85 -8.32 -21.79
CA LEU A 152 12.41 -9.62 -21.25
C LEU A 152 12.02 -9.51 -19.77
N GLY A 153 12.77 -8.73 -18.97
CA GLY A 153 12.44 -8.44 -17.58
C GLY A 153 11.10 -7.71 -17.43
N SER A 154 10.85 -6.66 -18.23
CA SER A 154 9.59 -5.92 -18.17
C SER A 154 8.38 -6.74 -18.63
N LEU A 155 8.53 -7.59 -19.65
CA LEU A 155 7.45 -8.47 -20.12
C LEU A 155 7.07 -9.53 -19.07
N ARG A 156 8.06 -10.09 -18.36
CA ARG A 156 7.81 -11.01 -17.23
C ARG A 156 7.08 -10.31 -16.09
N ALA A 157 7.51 -9.09 -15.76
CA ALA A 157 6.89 -8.28 -14.74
C ALA A 157 5.43 -7.95 -15.09
N ALA A 158 5.19 -7.52 -16.34
CA ALA A 158 3.85 -7.26 -16.83
C ALA A 158 2.96 -8.51 -16.77
N ALA A 159 3.47 -9.67 -17.18
CA ALA A 159 2.71 -10.93 -17.11
C ALA A 159 2.31 -11.29 -15.67
N GLN A 160 3.21 -11.07 -14.69
CA GLN A 160 2.89 -11.26 -13.27
C GLN A 160 1.80 -10.29 -12.81
N LEU A 161 1.99 -8.98 -13.02
CA LEU A 161 1.06 -7.94 -12.58
C LEU A 161 -0.34 -8.10 -13.21
N ILE A 162 -0.41 -8.49 -14.49
CA ILE A 162 -1.69 -8.79 -15.14
C ILE A 162 -2.37 -10.00 -14.50
N GLY A 163 -1.62 -11.09 -14.29
CA GLY A 163 -2.17 -12.32 -13.73
C GLY A 163 -2.69 -12.13 -12.31
N PHE A 164 -1.91 -11.48 -11.45
CA PHE A 164 -2.26 -11.24 -10.05
C PHE A 164 -3.30 -10.11 -9.90
N GLY A 165 -3.27 -9.07 -10.73
CA GLY A 165 -4.25 -7.99 -10.71
C GLY A 165 -5.71 -8.45 -10.88
N VAL A 166 -5.95 -9.48 -11.72
CA VAL A 166 -7.29 -10.08 -11.87
C VAL A 166 -7.75 -10.73 -10.56
N VAL A 167 -6.86 -11.51 -9.93
CA VAL A 167 -7.16 -12.17 -8.65
C VAL A 167 -7.39 -11.13 -7.55
N LEU A 168 -6.61 -10.04 -7.54
CA LEU A 168 -6.74 -8.95 -6.60
C LEU A 168 -8.15 -8.35 -6.66
N GLY A 169 -8.63 -8.01 -7.86
CA GLY A 169 -9.97 -7.46 -8.05
C GLY A 169 -11.09 -8.40 -7.59
N ILE A 170 -11.01 -9.68 -7.97
CA ILE A 170 -12.04 -10.67 -7.59
C ILE A 170 -12.04 -10.94 -6.09
N SER A 171 -10.87 -10.95 -5.44
CA SER A 171 -10.76 -11.17 -3.99
C SER A 171 -11.51 -10.12 -3.16
N LEU A 172 -11.73 -8.93 -3.71
CA LEU A 172 -12.43 -7.83 -3.07
C LEU A 172 -13.95 -7.86 -3.27
N ILE A 173 -14.48 -8.66 -4.20
CA ILE A 173 -15.92 -8.71 -4.45
C ILE A 173 -16.68 -9.22 -3.23
N GLY A 174 -16.18 -10.26 -2.56
CA GLY A 174 -16.77 -10.76 -1.29
C GLY A 174 -16.93 -9.66 -0.23
N PRO A 175 -15.84 -8.95 0.15
CA PRO A 175 -15.91 -7.78 1.02
C PRO A 175 -16.88 -6.70 0.54
N VAL A 176 -16.91 -6.38 -0.76
CA VAL A 176 -17.86 -5.38 -1.31
C VAL A 176 -19.31 -5.82 -1.13
N LEU A 177 -19.63 -7.10 -1.37
CA LEU A 177 -20.97 -7.63 -1.14
C LEU A 177 -21.36 -7.57 0.34
N LEU A 178 -20.41 -7.83 1.24
CA LEU A 178 -20.64 -7.75 2.68
C LEU A 178 -20.93 -6.31 3.15
N TYR A 179 -20.18 -5.33 2.65
CA TYR A 179 -20.35 -3.93 3.05
C TYR A 179 -21.49 -3.22 2.31
N GLY A 180 -21.84 -3.68 1.11
CA GLY A 180 -22.89 -3.08 0.29
C GLY A 180 -22.52 -1.75 -0.36
N THR A 181 -21.22 -1.41 -0.42
CA THR A 181 -20.72 -0.14 -0.98
C THR A 181 -19.32 -0.31 -1.59
N LEU A 182 -18.98 0.59 -2.52
CA LEU A 182 -17.65 0.74 -3.11
C LEU A 182 -16.88 1.96 -2.55
N ASN A 183 -17.53 2.74 -1.67
CA ASN A 183 -16.92 3.88 -1.01
C ASN A 183 -16.08 3.39 0.18
N LEU A 184 -14.77 3.67 0.14
CA LEU A 184 -13.81 3.25 1.17
C LEU A 184 -14.13 3.85 2.55
N GLN A 185 -14.67 5.06 2.64
CA GLN A 185 -15.03 5.68 3.91
C GLN A 185 -16.26 5.02 4.53
N GLU A 186 -17.24 4.66 3.72
CA GLU A 186 -18.42 3.92 4.19
C GLU A 186 -18.05 2.51 4.65
N MET A 187 -17.10 1.84 3.99
CA MET A 187 -16.57 0.54 4.44
C MET A 187 -15.95 0.66 5.84
N VAL A 188 -15.13 1.70 6.09
CA VAL A 188 -14.53 1.92 7.41
C VAL A 188 -15.58 2.27 8.46
N ARG A 189 -16.56 3.12 8.12
CA ARG A 189 -17.70 3.43 9.01
C ARG A 189 -18.52 2.19 9.36
N TRP A 190 -18.69 1.25 8.42
CA TRP A 190 -19.28 -0.06 8.73
C TRP A 190 -18.40 -0.82 9.73
N GLN A 191 -17.08 -0.84 9.54
CA GLN A 191 -16.16 -1.55 10.43
C GLN A 191 -15.99 -0.91 11.82
N ASP A 192 -16.40 0.35 12.00
CA ASP A 192 -16.31 1.10 13.27
C ASP A 192 -17.27 0.59 14.35
N ALA A 193 -18.30 -0.18 13.95
CA ALA A 193 -19.20 -0.82 14.91
C ALA A 193 -18.52 -1.97 15.67
N THR A 194 -19.09 -2.32 16.82
CA THR A 194 -18.69 -3.49 17.61
C THR A 194 -19.76 -4.59 17.54
N VAL A 195 -19.33 -5.82 17.76
CA VAL A 195 -20.11 -7.07 17.72
C VAL A 195 -19.94 -7.80 19.06
N LEU A 196 -20.80 -8.76 19.36
CA LEU A 196 -20.80 -9.54 20.62
C LEU A 196 -20.93 -8.65 21.86
N GLY A 197 -21.99 -7.83 21.92
CA GLY A 197 -22.28 -6.99 23.10
C GLY A 197 -21.21 -5.91 23.35
N GLY A 198 -20.50 -5.49 22.32
CA GLY A 198 -19.48 -4.45 22.39
C GLY A 198 -18.05 -4.96 22.47
N TRP A 199 -17.78 -6.26 22.58
CA TRP A 199 -16.44 -6.80 22.87
C TRP A 199 -15.55 -7.01 21.65
N LEU A 200 -16.11 -7.24 20.46
CA LEU A 200 -15.32 -7.54 19.26
C LEU A 200 -15.50 -6.43 18.21
N PRO A 201 -14.44 -5.84 17.66
CA PRO A 201 -14.56 -4.92 16.54
C PRO A 201 -15.15 -5.60 15.31
N ARG A 202 -16.00 -4.91 14.55
CA ARG A 202 -16.59 -5.45 13.31
C ARG A 202 -15.61 -5.38 12.14
N TRP A 203 -14.37 -5.80 12.36
CA TRP A 203 -13.33 -5.77 11.34
C TRP A 203 -13.58 -6.82 10.26
N GLY A 204 -13.40 -6.43 8.99
CA GLY A 204 -13.60 -7.29 7.82
C GLY A 204 -12.85 -8.62 7.87
N ILE A 205 -11.68 -8.66 8.51
CA ILE A 205 -10.88 -9.90 8.63
C ILE A 205 -11.66 -11.05 9.28
N PHE A 206 -12.56 -10.76 10.22
CA PHE A 206 -13.35 -11.81 10.90
C PHE A 206 -14.50 -12.35 10.03
N PHE A 207 -15.00 -11.54 9.11
CA PHE A 207 -16.11 -11.91 8.24
C PHE A 207 -15.65 -12.46 6.89
N GLN A 208 -14.48 -12.02 6.43
CA GLN A 208 -13.90 -12.35 5.13
C GLN A 208 -12.44 -12.80 5.26
N PRO A 209 -12.12 -13.83 6.08
CA PRO A 209 -10.74 -14.27 6.31
C PRO A 209 -10.08 -14.83 5.05
N LEU A 210 -10.83 -15.57 4.23
CA LEU A 210 -10.30 -16.12 2.98
C LEU A 210 -9.98 -15.02 1.97
N ALA A 211 -10.86 -14.03 1.80
CA ALA A 211 -10.57 -12.87 0.97
C ALA A 211 -9.35 -12.09 1.46
N PHE A 212 -9.21 -11.91 2.78
CA PHE A 212 -8.04 -11.25 3.37
C PHE A 212 -6.74 -11.98 3.01
N LEU A 213 -6.68 -13.30 3.18
CA LEU A 213 -5.49 -14.09 2.86
C LEU A 213 -5.15 -14.05 1.37
N ILE A 214 -6.15 -14.14 0.49
CA ILE A 214 -5.95 -14.03 -0.96
C ILE A 214 -5.47 -12.62 -1.31
N PHE A 215 -6.15 -11.58 -0.83
CA PHE A 215 -5.79 -10.18 -1.09
C PHE A 215 -4.37 -9.87 -0.61
N LEU A 216 -3.99 -10.32 0.58
CA LEU A 216 -2.64 -10.12 1.12
C LEU A 216 -1.58 -10.86 0.29
N THR A 217 -1.86 -12.11 -0.10
CA THR A 217 -0.93 -12.91 -0.93
C THR A 217 -0.71 -12.26 -2.29
N VAL A 218 -1.79 -11.80 -2.92
CA VAL A 218 -1.74 -11.13 -4.22
C VAL A 218 -1.11 -9.74 -4.08
N GLY A 219 -1.39 -9.03 -2.99
CA GLY A 219 -0.75 -7.76 -2.65
C GLY A 219 0.77 -7.89 -2.53
N ILE A 220 1.28 -8.98 -1.93
CA ILE A 220 2.73 -9.26 -1.92
C ILE A 220 3.24 -9.45 -3.35
N ALA A 221 2.50 -10.15 -4.21
CA ALA A 221 2.88 -10.34 -5.61
C ALA A 221 2.90 -9.02 -6.41
N GLU A 222 2.00 -8.08 -6.11
CA GLU A 222 1.99 -6.75 -6.74
C GLU A 222 3.21 -5.90 -6.36
N THR A 223 3.74 -6.05 -5.13
CA THR A 223 4.92 -5.29 -4.69
C THR A 223 6.24 -5.70 -5.34
N LYS A 224 6.24 -6.75 -6.19
CA LYS A 224 7.39 -7.23 -6.96
C LYS A 224 8.60 -7.67 -6.10
N ARG A 225 8.37 -7.99 -4.82
CA ARG A 225 9.42 -8.42 -3.88
C ARG A 225 9.34 -9.92 -3.60
N ILE A 226 10.43 -10.48 -3.06
CA ILE A 226 10.49 -11.87 -2.61
C ILE A 226 9.28 -12.13 -1.69
N PRO A 227 8.50 -13.20 -1.91
CA PRO A 227 8.80 -14.38 -2.73
C PRO A 227 8.43 -14.28 -4.24
N PHE A 228 7.84 -13.17 -4.70
CA PHE A 228 7.39 -12.94 -6.07
C PHE A 228 8.21 -11.85 -6.81
N ASP A 229 9.55 -11.92 -6.76
CA ASP A 229 10.45 -10.95 -7.41
C ASP A 229 10.81 -11.27 -8.88
N LEU A 230 9.88 -11.89 -9.62
CA LEU A 230 10.10 -12.26 -11.03
C LEU A 230 10.60 -11.10 -11.92
N PRO A 231 10.29 -9.82 -11.62
CA PRO A 231 10.86 -8.66 -12.31
C PRO A 231 12.34 -8.36 -11.97
N GLU A 232 12.79 -8.59 -10.74
CA GLU A 232 14.06 -8.04 -10.22
C GLU A 232 15.14 -9.07 -9.90
N GLY A 233 14.89 -10.36 -10.18
CA GLY A 233 15.78 -11.43 -9.74
C GLY A 233 17.23 -11.30 -10.17
N GLU A 234 18.07 -10.75 -9.30
CA GLU A 234 19.51 -10.52 -9.52
C GLU A 234 20.24 -11.81 -9.93
N SER A 235 19.76 -12.96 -9.46
CA SER A 235 20.33 -14.29 -9.77
C SER A 235 19.77 -14.97 -11.03
N GLU A 236 18.72 -14.43 -11.66
CA GLU A 236 18.10 -14.99 -12.87
C GLU A 236 18.22 -14.03 -14.07
N ILE A 237 17.13 -13.34 -14.39
CA ILE A 237 16.99 -12.43 -15.53
C ILE A 237 16.92 -11.02 -14.96
N ILE A 238 17.74 -10.14 -15.52
CA ILE A 238 17.92 -8.76 -15.08
C ILE A 238 16.61 -7.96 -15.27
N GLY A 239 16.31 -7.05 -14.33
CA GLY A 239 15.07 -6.28 -14.31
C GLY A 239 14.98 -5.11 -15.29
N TYR A 240 13.82 -4.46 -15.28
CA TYR A 240 13.45 -3.42 -16.26
C TYR A 240 14.13 -2.06 -16.05
N PHE A 241 14.74 -1.81 -14.88
CA PHE A 241 15.40 -0.55 -14.54
C PHE A 241 16.93 -0.59 -14.71
N LEU A 242 17.49 -1.59 -15.39
CA LEU A 242 18.95 -1.79 -15.53
C LEU A 242 19.70 -0.56 -16.10
N GLU A 243 19.12 0.09 -17.11
CA GLU A 243 19.76 1.21 -17.82
C GLU A 243 19.49 2.57 -17.16
N TYR A 244 18.90 2.57 -15.95
CA TYR A 244 18.57 3.79 -15.22
C TYR A 244 19.61 4.08 -14.13
N SER A 245 20.03 5.35 -14.05
CA SER A 245 20.95 5.86 -13.01
C SER A 245 20.31 6.97 -12.18
N GLY A 246 20.97 7.34 -11.09
CA GLY A 246 20.61 8.46 -10.22
C GLY A 246 19.15 8.44 -9.77
N MET A 247 18.48 9.58 -9.89
CA MET A 247 17.10 9.76 -9.45
C MET A 247 16.09 8.94 -10.28
N LYS A 248 16.38 8.63 -11.54
CA LYS A 248 15.46 7.81 -12.34
C LYS A 248 15.34 6.38 -11.82
N PHE A 249 16.47 5.78 -11.45
CA PHE A 249 16.48 4.51 -10.71
C PHE A 249 15.82 4.66 -9.33
N GLY A 250 16.16 5.74 -8.61
CA GLY A 250 15.58 6.05 -7.31
C GLY A 250 14.05 6.15 -7.34
N ALA A 251 13.47 6.68 -8.41
CA ALA A 251 12.03 6.80 -8.59
C ALA A 251 11.33 5.43 -8.76
N PHE A 252 11.92 4.49 -9.51
CA PHE A 252 11.39 3.11 -9.57
C PHE A 252 11.45 2.44 -8.20
N PHE A 253 12.62 2.50 -7.56
CA PHE A 253 12.83 1.90 -6.25
C PHE A 253 11.87 2.48 -5.19
N LEU A 254 11.65 3.79 -5.22
CA LEU A 254 10.70 4.47 -4.34
C LEU A 254 9.26 4.07 -4.67
N ALA A 255 8.90 3.94 -5.96
CA ALA A 255 7.57 3.51 -6.38
C ALA A 255 7.21 2.13 -5.82
N ASP A 256 8.12 1.16 -5.82
CA ASP A 256 7.82 -0.17 -5.27
C ASP A 256 7.59 -0.15 -3.74
N PHE A 257 8.25 0.76 -3.01
CA PHE A 257 7.93 0.98 -1.59
C PHE A 257 6.60 1.70 -1.40
N ILE A 258 6.27 2.67 -2.25
CA ILE A 258 4.99 3.35 -2.21
C ILE A 258 3.85 2.36 -2.50
N GLU A 259 4.00 1.49 -3.50
CA GLU A 259 3.05 0.41 -3.79
C GLU A 259 2.87 -0.51 -2.58
N THR A 260 3.95 -0.86 -1.88
CA THR A 260 3.88 -1.63 -0.63
C THR A 260 3.05 -0.91 0.43
N VAL A 261 3.22 0.41 0.58
CA VAL A 261 2.42 1.22 1.50
C VAL A 261 0.96 1.27 1.04
N VAL A 262 0.68 1.44 -0.26
CA VAL A 262 -0.69 1.48 -0.80
C VAL A 262 -1.42 0.15 -0.60
N VAL A 263 -0.75 -0.98 -0.86
CA VAL A 263 -1.30 -2.32 -0.59
C VAL A 263 -1.61 -2.47 0.91
N ALA A 264 -0.72 -2.00 1.79
CA ALA A 264 -0.96 -1.99 3.23
C ALA A 264 -2.14 -1.07 3.62
N MET A 265 -2.24 0.12 3.03
CA MET A 265 -3.37 1.04 3.22
C MET A 265 -4.70 0.40 2.82
N LEU A 266 -4.79 -0.21 1.64
CA LEU A 266 -5.99 -0.91 1.20
C LEU A 266 -6.31 -2.12 2.10
N THR A 267 -5.30 -2.87 2.52
CA THR A 267 -5.47 -4.00 3.46
C THR A 267 -6.07 -3.51 4.79
N VAL A 268 -5.54 -2.42 5.34
CA VAL A 268 -6.00 -1.84 6.60
C VAL A 268 -7.43 -1.31 6.45
N THR A 269 -7.72 -0.58 5.38
CA THR A 269 -9.04 0.00 5.12
C THR A 269 -10.10 -1.06 4.91
N VAL A 270 -9.85 -2.06 4.05
CA VAL A 270 -10.86 -3.08 3.71
C VAL A 270 -11.02 -4.12 4.80
N PHE A 271 -9.96 -4.52 5.51
CA PHE A 271 -10.01 -5.68 6.41
C PHE A 271 -9.77 -5.37 7.89
N LEU A 272 -8.91 -4.40 8.22
CA LEU A 272 -8.48 -4.13 9.61
C LEU A 272 -9.15 -2.89 10.24
N GLY A 273 -10.24 -2.43 9.64
CA GLY A 273 -11.08 -1.35 10.16
C GLY A 273 -10.50 0.04 9.96
N GLY A 274 -9.66 0.27 8.95
CA GLY A 274 -9.18 1.60 8.60
C GLY A 274 -8.65 2.41 9.79
N TRP A 275 -9.15 3.62 9.94
CA TRP A 275 -8.88 4.54 11.06
C TRP A 275 -9.66 4.22 12.34
N SER A 276 -10.61 3.28 12.32
CA SER A 276 -11.39 2.89 13.51
C SER A 276 -10.48 2.30 14.59
N VAL A 277 -10.69 2.74 15.82
CA VAL A 277 -10.05 2.20 17.00
C VAL A 277 -11.14 1.52 17.83
N PRO A 278 -10.93 0.27 18.28
CA PRO A 278 -11.89 -0.40 19.15
C PRO A 278 -12.30 0.49 20.31
N TYR A 279 -13.61 0.59 20.56
CA TYR A 279 -14.21 1.35 21.64
C TYR A 279 -14.11 2.87 21.52
N LEU A 280 -13.50 3.43 20.47
CA LEU A 280 -13.39 4.87 20.29
C LEU A 280 -14.42 5.37 19.30
N SER A 281 -15.42 6.10 19.78
CA SER A 281 -16.45 6.70 18.92
C SER A 281 -16.29 8.21 18.87
N ALA A 282 -16.22 8.75 17.65
CA ALA A 282 -16.23 10.20 17.42
C ALA A 282 -17.58 10.82 17.81
N ASP A 283 -18.69 10.12 17.54
CA ASP A 283 -20.05 10.61 17.77
C ASP A 283 -20.39 10.67 19.26
N GLN A 284 -19.82 9.77 20.05
CA GLN A 284 -20.02 9.72 21.51
C GLN A 284 -18.95 10.48 22.28
N GLY A 285 -18.01 11.15 21.60
CA GLY A 285 -17.03 12.06 22.22
C GLY A 285 -15.98 11.36 23.09
N GLY A 286 -15.59 10.12 22.77
CA GLY A 286 -14.53 9.43 23.50
C GLY A 286 -14.58 7.91 23.46
N PHE A 287 -13.95 7.28 24.45
CA PHE A 287 -13.97 5.83 24.61
C PHE A 287 -15.24 5.37 25.29
N VAL A 288 -15.91 4.39 24.68
CA VAL A 288 -17.11 3.75 25.19
C VAL A 288 -16.79 2.28 25.37
N TRP A 289 -16.56 1.90 26.63
CA TRP A 289 -16.13 0.56 26.98
C TRP A 289 -17.31 -0.42 26.96
N PRO A 290 -17.06 -1.73 26.71
CA PRO A 290 -18.11 -2.76 26.69
C PRO A 290 -18.93 -2.85 27.99
N TRP A 291 -18.33 -2.48 29.12
CA TRP A 291 -18.97 -2.45 30.44
C TRP A 291 -19.67 -1.12 30.77
N GLY A 292 -19.88 -0.24 29.79
CA GLY A 292 -20.63 1.00 29.93
C GLY A 292 -19.85 2.19 30.51
N ALA A 293 -18.55 2.05 30.77
CA ALA A 293 -17.72 3.19 31.15
C ALA A 293 -17.51 4.12 29.95
N HIS A 294 -17.62 5.43 30.18
CA HIS A 294 -17.32 6.46 29.19
C HIS A 294 -16.10 7.25 29.62
N THR A 295 -15.11 7.36 28.74
CA THR A 295 -13.95 8.22 28.94
C THR A 295 -13.98 9.30 27.88
N ALA A 296 -14.36 10.51 28.27
CA ALA A 296 -14.43 11.65 27.37
C ALA A 296 -13.05 12.01 26.84
N VAL A 297 -12.94 12.16 25.53
CA VAL A 297 -11.74 12.62 24.85
C VAL A 297 -12.15 13.80 23.97
N PRO A 298 -11.38 14.91 23.92
CA PRO A 298 -11.69 16.01 23.03
C PRO A 298 -11.87 15.52 21.58
N PRO A 299 -12.81 16.05 20.79
CA PRO A 299 -13.07 15.59 19.41
C PRO A 299 -11.83 15.59 18.50
N VAL A 300 -10.97 16.60 18.68
CA VAL A 300 -9.67 16.68 17.99
C VAL A 300 -8.74 15.54 18.42
N GLY A 301 -8.73 15.19 19.71
CA GLY A 301 -7.94 14.08 20.25
C GLY A 301 -8.40 12.72 19.70
N VAL A 302 -9.72 12.51 19.60
CA VAL A 302 -10.29 11.30 18.97
C VAL A 302 -9.80 11.17 17.53
N THR A 303 -9.89 12.25 16.76
CA THR A 303 -9.50 12.25 15.34
C THR A 303 -8.01 11.99 15.18
N LEU A 304 -7.16 12.62 16.00
CA LEU A 304 -5.71 12.38 15.97
C LEU A 304 -5.36 10.94 16.34
N LEU A 305 -6.07 10.34 17.30
CA LEU A 305 -5.86 8.95 17.67
C LEU A 305 -6.26 7.99 16.54
N GLN A 306 -7.36 8.28 15.84
CA GLN A 306 -7.80 7.53 14.65
C GLN A 306 -6.78 7.62 13.51
N MET A 307 -6.27 8.83 13.23
CA MET A 307 -5.21 9.04 12.23
C MET A 307 -3.92 8.30 12.61
N ALA A 308 -3.52 8.37 13.88
CA ALA A 308 -2.36 7.64 14.38
C ALA A 308 -2.56 6.13 14.27
N ALA A 309 -3.73 5.62 14.66
CA ALA A 309 -4.06 4.21 14.58
C ALA A 309 -4.04 3.69 13.13
N PHE A 310 -4.55 4.48 12.18
CA PHE A 310 -4.45 4.15 10.76
C PHE A 310 -2.99 3.94 10.35
N TRP A 311 -2.11 4.93 10.59
CA TRP A 311 -0.69 4.81 10.22
C TRP A 311 0.05 3.71 10.98
N VAL A 312 -0.28 3.45 12.25
CA VAL A 312 0.28 2.34 13.03
C VAL A 312 -0.11 1.00 12.43
N LYS A 313 -1.37 0.81 12.04
CA LYS A 313 -1.83 -0.41 11.36
C LYS A 313 -1.17 -0.55 9.99
N VAL A 314 -1.06 0.52 9.22
CA VAL A 314 -0.38 0.52 7.91
C VAL A 314 1.09 0.13 8.08
N PHE A 315 1.79 0.73 9.05
CA PHE A 315 3.16 0.37 9.40
C PHE A 315 3.28 -1.09 9.81
N ALA A 316 2.36 -1.60 10.64
CA ALA A 316 2.35 -3.00 11.08
C ALA A 316 2.18 -3.98 9.90
N VAL A 317 1.29 -3.67 8.95
CA VAL A 317 1.14 -4.46 7.73
C VAL A 317 2.40 -4.37 6.87
N CYS A 318 2.98 -3.20 6.65
CA CYS A 318 4.25 -3.07 5.92
C CYS A 318 5.39 -3.86 6.59
N TRP A 319 5.52 -3.78 7.91
CA TRP A 319 6.49 -4.55 8.69
C TRP A 319 6.29 -6.06 8.48
N PHE A 320 5.03 -6.52 8.47
CA PHE A 320 4.68 -7.91 8.21
C PHE A 320 5.01 -8.33 6.76
N LEU A 321 4.72 -7.49 5.76
CA LEU A 321 5.09 -7.75 4.36
C LEU A 321 6.60 -7.88 4.20
N LEU A 322 7.38 -7.01 4.85
CA LEU A 322 8.85 -7.11 4.86
C LEU A 322 9.35 -8.33 5.64
N LEU A 323 8.63 -8.77 6.67
CA LEU A 323 8.95 -10.00 7.41
C LEU A 323 8.87 -11.21 6.45
N ILE A 324 7.78 -11.30 5.69
CA ILE A 324 7.56 -12.40 4.72
C ILE A 324 8.70 -12.48 3.71
N ARG A 325 9.20 -11.33 3.25
CA ARG A 325 10.28 -11.27 2.27
C ARG A 325 11.53 -12.05 2.69
N TRP A 326 11.86 -12.00 3.97
CA TRP A 326 13.08 -12.59 4.51
C TRP A 326 12.86 -13.97 5.15
N THR A 327 11.61 -14.43 5.24
CA THR A 327 11.27 -15.76 5.77
C THR A 327 10.91 -16.76 4.68
N LEU A 328 10.27 -16.33 3.59
CA LEU A 328 9.85 -17.23 2.52
C LEU A 328 10.89 -17.34 1.40
N PRO A 329 11.09 -18.54 0.83
CA PRO A 329 11.92 -18.71 -0.35
C PRO A 329 11.22 -18.14 -1.58
N ARG A 330 12.04 -17.85 -2.60
CA ARG A 330 11.59 -17.33 -3.89
C ARG A 330 10.78 -18.37 -4.68
N PHE A 331 9.71 -17.93 -5.34
CA PHE A 331 8.98 -18.73 -6.32
C PHE A 331 9.55 -18.58 -7.73
N ARG A 332 9.59 -19.69 -8.46
CA ARG A 332 9.82 -19.66 -9.91
C ARG A 332 8.56 -19.17 -10.64
N ILE A 333 8.74 -18.58 -11.82
CA ILE A 333 7.63 -18.03 -12.64
C ILE A 333 6.48 -19.01 -12.83
N ASP A 334 6.80 -20.27 -13.18
CA ASP A 334 5.81 -21.31 -13.43
C ASP A 334 4.98 -21.64 -12.16
N GLN A 335 5.59 -21.54 -10.98
CA GLN A 335 4.93 -21.78 -9.71
C GLN A 335 4.05 -20.60 -9.31
N ALA A 336 4.52 -19.37 -9.52
CA ALA A 336 3.77 -18.16 -9.23
C ALA A 336 2.51 -18.04 -10.12
N VAL A 337 2.66 -18.28 -11.43
CA VAL A 337 1.53 -18.28 -12.37
C VAL A 337 0.54 -19.39 -12.01
N ARG A 338 1.03 -20.59 -11.68
CA ARG A 338 0.17 -21.69 -11.22
C ARG A 338 -0.59 -21.34 -9.95
N LEU A 339 0.08 -20.71 -8.97
CA LEU A 339 -0.56 -20.27 -7.72
C LEU A 339 -1.69 -19.27 -7.99
N GLY A 340 -1.43 -18.25 -8.82
CA GLY A 340 -2.44 -17.25 -9.18
C GLY A 340 -3.65 -17.86 -9.89
N TRP A 341 -3.42 -18.60 -10.98
CA TRP A 341 -4.49 -19.07 -11.87
C TRP A 341 -5.20 -20.34 -11.40
N GLN A 342 -4.48 -21.32 -10.87
CA GLN A 342 -5.07 -22.62 -10.51
C GLN A 342 -5.59 -22.66 -9.08
N TYR A 343 -5.09 -21.81 -8.18
CA TYR A 343 -5.45 -21.84 -6.77
C TYR A 343 -6.16 -20.57 -6.32
N LEU A 344 -5.50 -19.41 -6.40
CA LEU A 344 -6.04 -18.17 -5.84
C LEU A 344 -7.29 -17.67 -6.58
N LEU A 345 -7.31 -17.78 -7.92
CA LEU A 345 -8.47 -17.38 -8.72
C LEU A 345 -9.73 -18.22 -8.43
N PRO A 346 -9.70 -19.58 -8.46
CA PRO A 346 -10.87 -20.36 -8.07
C PRO A 346 -11.31 -20.12 -6.63
N LEU A 347 -10.36 -19.96 -5.69
CA LEU A 347 -10.66 -19.69 -4.29
C LEU A 347 -11.34 -18.33 -4.08
N SER A 348 -10.94 -17.29 -4.81
CA SER A 348 -11.56 -15.96 -4.70
C SER A 348 -12.98 -15.95 -5.26
N VAL A 349 -13.21 -16.69 -6.35
CA VAL A 349 -14.54 -16.90 -6.93
C VAL A 349 -15.43 -17.69 -5.95
N LEU A 350 -14.92 -18.78 -5.37
CA LEU A 350 -15.65 -19.57 -4.37
C LEU A 350 -16.00 -18.74 -3.13
N ASN A 351 -15.07 -17.91 -2.64
CA ASN A 351 -15.34 -16.98 -1.55
C ASN A 351 -16.46 -15.99 -1.88
N THR A 352 -16.47 -15.47 -3.11
CA THR A 352 -17.49 -14.53 -3.58
C THR A 352 -18.87 -15.17 -3.61
N PHE A 353 -19.00 -16.35 -4.23
CA PHE A 353 -20.26 -17.09 -4.26
C PHE A 353 -20.72 -17.53 -2.86
N GLY A 354 -19.79 -17.99 -2.02
CA GLY A 354 -20.10 -18.33 -0.63
C GLY A 354 -20.65 -17.14 0.15
N THR A 355 -20.05 -15.97 -0.03
CA THR A 355 -20.54 -14.72 0.58
C THR A 355 -21.94 -14.37 0.08
N ALA A 356 -22.16 -14.42 -1.24
CA ALA A 356 -23.47 -14.13 -1.82
C ALA A 356 -24.56 -15.08 -1.31
N ALA A 357 -24.27 -16.38 -1.23
CA ALA A 357 -25.21 -17.38 -0.70
C ALA A 357 -25.56 -17.12 0.77
N VAL A 358 -24.57 -16.80 1.62
CA VAL A 358 -24.81 -16.47 3.03
C VAL A 358 -25.67 -15.21 3.19
N LEU A 359 -25.45 -14.19 2.36
CA LEU A 359 -26.24 -12.97 2.39
C LEU A 359 -27.69 -13.23 1.95
N LEU A 360 -27.89 -14.05 0.91
CA LEU A 360 -29.24 -14.40 0.42
C LEU A 360 -30.05 -15.21 1.44
N ILE A 361 -29.41 -16.06 2.25
CA ILE A 361 -30.09 -16.82 3.31
C ILE A 361 -30.48 -15.92 4.50
N ARG A 362 -29.77 -14.80 4.70
CA ARG A 362 -30.02 -13.86 5.80
C ARG A 362 -31.05 -12.78 5.48
N GLN A 363 -31.38 -12.60 4.19
CA GLN A 363 -32.50 -11.77 3.74
C GLN A 363 -33.80 -12.56 3.86
#